data_AF-A0A501W9I8-F1
#
_entry.id   AF-A0A501W9I8-F1
#
_cell.length_a   1.000
_cell.length_b   1.000
_cell.length_c   1.000
_cell.angle_alpha   90.00
_cell.angle_beta   90.00
_cell.angle_gamma   90.00
#
_symmetry.space_group_name_H-M   'P 1'
#
loop_
_entity.id
_entity.type
_entity.pdbx_description
1 polymer ?
#
loop_
_entity_poly.entity_id
_entity_poly.type
_entity_poly.pdbx_seq_one_letter_code
_entity_poly.pdbx_strand_id
1 'polypeptide(L)'
;MKMPLHVLCLMLLLTTLSASTPGFAQQNKTPYTGNNRVLVTLEGETGLYQFSSEQMLVRYNKQTQQLECLLPVSTLVPLQDTIPASMAYEVLYGAKYPQLLLTMKAPEQLINAGGFAPITMPRTVAVNLQGVLNETVIPVGFTSEKDVLFFTSTFDLMLDNFQATLPVAYAQLLSGRLRITIDRARVVNLNLR
;
A
#
# COMPACT_ATOMS: atom_id res chain seq x y z
N MET A 1 -20.77 -58.55 -7.71
CA MET A 1 -19.86 -57.72 -8.52
C MET A 1 -18.69 -57.26 -7.65
N LYS A 2 -17.46 -57.66 -7.97
CA LYS A 2 -16.25 -57.24 -7.23
C LYS A 2 -15.74 -55.94 -7.87
N MET A 3 -15.81 -54.82 -7.15
CA MET A 3 -15.22 -53.57 -7.64
C MET A 3 -13.69 -53.70 -7.66
N PRO A 4 -13.02 -53.34 -8.77
CA PRO A 4 -11.56 -53.37 -8.84
C PRO A 4 -10.96 -52.30 -7.93
N LEU A 5 -9.91 -52.68 -7.18
CA LEU A 5 -9.21 -51.86 -6.18
C LEU A 5 -8.82 -50.46 -6.70
N HIS A 6 -8.49 -50.37 -8.00
CA HIS A 6 -8.14 -49.12 -8.67
C HIS A 6 -9.28 -48.10 -8.73
N VAL A 7 -10.54 -48.55 -8.83
CA VAL A 7 -11.72 -47.67 -8.84
C VAL A 7 -12.02 -47.14 -7.43
N LEU A 8 -11.75 -47.94 -6.39
CA LEU A 8 -11.87 -47.50 -5.00
C LEU A 8 -10.81 -46.43 -4.68
N CYS A 9 -9.58 -46.61 -5.16
CA CYS A 9 -8.50 -45.64 -4.98
C CYS A 9 -8.78 -44.31 -5.70
N LEU A 10 -9.34 -44.37 -6.91
CA LEU A 10 -9.70 -43.19 -7.69
C LEU A 10 -10.82 -42.37 -7.01
N MET A 11 -11.83 -43.05 -6.44
CA MET A 11 -12.89 -42.38 -5.69
C MET A 11 -12.38 -41.76 -4.39
N LEU A 12 -11.46 -42.42 -3.68
CA LEU A 12 -10.88 -41.87 -2.46
C LEU A 12 -10.09 -40.58 -2.75
N LEU A 13 -9.30 -40.57 -3.82
CA LEU A 13 -8.53 -39.39 -4.24
C LEU A 13 -9.46 -38.21 -4.58
N LEU A 14 -10.57 -38.47 -5.27
CA LEU A 14 -11.55 -37.45 -5.65
C LEU A 14 -12.21 -36.80 -4.43
N THR A 15 -12.47 -37.57 -3.37
CA THR A 15 -13.05 -37.03 -2.13
C THR A 15 -12.07 -36.17 -1.34
N THR A 16 -10.76 -36.45 -1.38
CA THR A 16 -9.75 -35.62 -0.70
C THR A 16 -9.43 -34.31 -1.43
N LEU A 17 -9.62 -34.26 -2.76
CA LEU A 17 -9.48 -33.03 -3.55
C LEU A 17 -10.68 -32.07 -3.42
N SER A 18 -11.81 -32.57 -2.90
CA SER A 18 -13.03 -31.78 -2.69
C SER A 18 -13.08 -31.09 -1.32
N ALA A 19 -12.14 -31.38 -0.43
CA ALA A 19 -11.99 -30.70 0.85
C ALA A 19 -11.26 -29.37 0.65
N SER A 20 -11.90 -28.44 -0.05
CA SER A 20 -11.52 -27.03 -0.02
C SER A 20 -11.64 -26.54 1.41
N THR A 21 -10.51 -26.40 2.10
CA THR A 21 -10.44 -25.78 3.40
C THR A 21 -10.99 -24.36 3.28
N PRO A 22 -11.99 -23.95 4.09
CA PRO A 22 -12.33 -22.54 4.17
C PRO A 22 -11.10 -21.81 4.72
N GLY A 23 -10.59 -20.85 3.95
CA GLY A 23 -9.44 -20.04 4.33
C GLY A 23 -9.77 -19.22 5.59
N PHE A 24 -9.35 -19.71 6.76
CA PHE A 24 -9.49 -19.04 8.06
C PHE A 24 -8.59 -17.79 8.22
N ALA A 25 -7.90 -17.32 7.18
CA ALA A 25 -6.92 -16.24 7.27
C ALA A 25 -7.51 -14.81 7.16
N GLN A 26 -8.81 -14.65 6.94
CA GLN A 26 -9.42 -13.33 6.64
C GLN A 26 -10.32 -12.78 7.76
N GLN A 27 -10.57 -13.53 8.85
CA GLN A 27 -11.61 -13.17 9.82
C GLN A 27 -11.34 -11.91 10.68
N ASN A 28 -10.10 -11.39 10.74
CA ASN A 28 -9.77 -10.24 11.60
C ASN A 28 -9.17 -9.02 10.88
N LYS A 29 -9.22 -8.99 9.53
CA LYS A 29 -8.71 -7.85 8.75
C LYS A 29 -9.87 -7.00 8.28
N THR A 30 -9.86 -5.70 8.60
CA THR A 30 -10.83 -4.76 8.00
C THR A 30 -10.57 -4.70 6.49
N PRO A 31 -11.64 -4.64 5.65
CA PRO A 31 -11.49 -4.45 4.22
C PRO A 31 -10.72 -3.16 3.91
N TYR A 32 -9.98 -3.17 2.81
CA TYR A 32 -9.38 -1.95 2.30
C TYR A 32 -10.47 -0.96 1.86
N THR A 33 -10.27 0.31 2.18
CA THR A 33 -11.03 1.43 1.61
C THR A 33 -10.41 1.85 0.29
N GLY A 34 -11.24 2.27 -0.65
CA GLY A 34 -10.82 2.93 -1.90
C GLY A 34 -11.08 4.43 -1.89
N ASN A 35 -10.90 5.06 -3.04
CA ASN A 35 -11.03 6.52 -3.24
C ASN A 35 -10.05 7.33 -2.37
N ASN A 36 -8.83 6.79 -2.25
CA ASN A 36 -7.71 7.44 -1.60
C ASN A 36 -6.77 7.96 -2.68
N ARG A 37 -6.33 9.20 -2.53
CA ARG A 37 -5.51 9.86 -3.53
C ARG A 37 -4.08 9.98 -3.05
N VAL A 38 -3.16 9.59 -3.92
CA VAL A 38 -1.72 9.72 -3.74
C VAL A 38 -1.09 10.33 -4.98
N LEU A 39 -0.14 11.21 -4.75
CA LEU A 39 0.77 11.76 -5.74
C LEU A 39 2.16 11.20 -5.47
N VAL A 40 2.79 10.70 -6.52
CA VAL A 40 4.16 10.22 -6.53
C VAL A 40 4.94 11.11 -7.49
N THR A 41 5.99 11.76 -6.99
CA THR A 41 6.87 12.60 -7.80
C THR A 41 8.25 11.99 -7.85
N LEU A 42 8.74 11.71 -9.05
CA LEU A 42 10.14 11.37 -9.29
C LEU A 42 10.89 12.67 -9.58
N GLU A 43 11.91 12.96 -8.80
CA GLU A 43 12.77 14.12 -9.01
C GLU A 43 13.79 13.79 -10.09
N GLY A 44 13.88 14.65 -11.10
CA GLY A 44 14.94 14.61 -12.10
C GLY A 44 15.84 15.83 -12.03
N GLU A 45 16.94 15.76 -12.76
CA GLU A 45 17.94 16.84 -12.76
C GLU A 45 17.40 18.15 -13.35
N THR A 46 16.44 18.05 -14.26
CA THR A 46 15.89 19.18 -15.03
C THR A 46 14.41 19.46 -14.75
N GLY A 47 13.75 18.66 -13.91
CA GLY A 47 12.32 18.80 -13.65
C GLY A 47 11.74 17.74 -12.72
N LEU A 48 10.42 17.81 -12.54
CA LEU A 48 9.65 16.88 -11.71
C LEU A 48 8.74 16.03 -12.59
N TYR A 49 8.74 14.71 -12.37
CA TYR A 49 7.85 13.79 -13.05
C TYR A 49 6.76 13.34 -12.09
N GLN A 50 5.55 13.83 -12.29
CA GLN A 50 4.44 13.68 -11.35
C GLN A 50 3.43 12.64 -11.83
N PHE A 51 3.06 11.75 -10.94
CA PHE A 51 2.09 10.68 -11.19
C PHE A 51 1.06 10.66 -10.07
N SER A 52 -0.21 10.45 -10.42
CA SER A 52 -1.29 10.34 -9.44
C SER A 52 -1.96 8.97 -9.50
N SER A 53 -2.52 8.55 -8.37
CA SER A 53 -3.41 7.40 -8.29
C SER A 53 -4.54 7.67 -7.30
N GLU A 54 -5.76 7.31 -7.69
CA GLU A 54 -6.95 7.30 -6.82
C GLU A 54 -7.30 5.89 -6.31
N GLN A 55 -6.42 4.92 -6.61
CA GLN A 55 -6.61 3.49 -6.31
C GLN A 55 -5.72 3.03 -5.15
N MET A 56 -5.21 3.96 -4.33
CA MET A 56 -4.52 3.59 -3.10
C MET A 56 -5.53 2.93 -2.14
N LEU A 57 -5.13 1.80 -1.57
CA LEU A 57 -5.92 1.02 -0.64
C LEU A 57 -5.44 1.28 0.78
N VAL A 58 -6.37 1.52 1.70
CA VAL A 58 -6.01 1.79 3.10
C VAL A 58 -6.84 0.92 4.04
N ARG A 59 -6.22 0.33 5.06
CA ARG A 59 -6.95 -0.42 6.09
C ARG A 59 -6.37 -0.22 7.48
N TYR A 60 -7.18 -0.51 8.48
CA TYR A 60 -6.74 -0.65 9.86
C TYR A 60 -6.64 -2.12 10.24
N ASN A 61 -5.42 -2.61 10.43
CA ASN A 61 -5.17 -3.96 10.91
C ASN A 61 -5.24 -3.97 12.44
N LYS A 62 -6.33 -4.52 12.97
CA LYS A 62 -6.58 -4.62 14.41
C LYS A 62 -5.62 -5.55 15.14
N GLN A 63 -5.08 -6.57 14.46
CA GLN A 63 -4.17 -7.54 15.08
C GLN A 63 -2.81 -6.91 15.38
N THR A 64 -2.33 -6.04 14.48
CA THR A 64 -1.04 -5.36 14.61
C THR A 64 -1.17 -3.92 15.08
N GLN A 65 -2.40 -3.41 15.24
CA GLN A 65 -2.72 -2.01 15.54
C GLN A 65 -2.05 -1.03 14.55
N GLN A 66 -2.00 -1.41 13.28
CA GLN A 66 -1.33 -0.65 12.22
C GLN A 66 -2.33 -0.15 11.18
N LEU A 67 -2.08 1.06 10.69
CA LEU A 67 -2.61 1.54 9.42
C LEU A 67 -1.71 1.03 8.31
N GLU A 68 -2.31 0.37 7.32
CA GLU A 68 -1.62 -0.18 6.17
C GLU A 68 -2.14 0.50 4.91
N CYS A 69 -1.21 1.02 4.11
CA CYS A 69 -1.49 1.74 2.86
C CYS A 69 -0.79 1.01 1.74
N LEU A 70 -1.54 0.56 0.76
CA LEU A 70 -1.05 -0.20 -0.38
C LEU A 70 -1.36 0.59 -1.64
N LEU A 71 -0.32 0.99 -2.35
CA LEU A 71 -0.42 1.64 -3.65
C LEU A 71 -0.02 0.64 -4.73
N PRO A 72 -0.95 0.17 -5.57
CA PRO A 72 -0.61 -0.62 -6.74
C PRO A 72 0.13 0.28 -7.75
N VAL A 73 1.38 -0.08 -8.08
CA VAL A 73 2.27 0.75 -8.92
C VAL A 73 1.68 0.97 -10.31
N SER A 74 0.98 -0.04 -10.86
CA SER A 74 0.32 0.03 -12.17
C SER A 74 -0.80 1.06 -12.27
N THR A 75 -1.26 1.63 -11.15
CA THR A 75 -2.34 2.62 -11.12
C THR A 75 -1.85 4.05 -11.19
N LEU A 76 -0.54 4.26 -11.22
CA LEU A 76 0.08 5.58 -11.33
C LEU A 76 -0.06 6.10 -12.77
N VAL A 77 -0.74 7.23 -12.91
CA VAL A 77 -0.98 7.91 -14.19
C VAL A 77 -0.22 9.24 -14.19
N PRO A 78 0.54 9.57 -15.26
CA PRO A 78 1.26 10.83 -15.33
C PRO A 78 0.30 12.03 -15.33
N LEU A 79 0.73 13.14 -14.73
CA LEU A 79 -0.03 14.39 -14.72
C LEU A 79 0.26 15.30 -15.92
N GLN A 80 1.28 14.97 -16.73
CA GLN A 80 1.65 15.72 -17.92
C GLN A 80 1.90 14.75 -19.10
N ASP A 81 1.43 15.12 -20.29
CA ASP A 81 1.54 14.28 -21.51
C ASP A 81 2.98 14.07 -21.99
N THR A 82 3.91 14.92 -21.53
CA THR A 82 5.34 14.80 -21.82
C THR A 82 6.03 13.70 -21.02
N ILE A 83 5.36 13.13 -20.01
CA ILE A 83 5.89 12.08 -19.16
C ILE A 83 5.46 10.71 -19.73
N PRO A 84 6.39 9.79 -20.00
CA PRO A 84 6.04 8.44 -20.42
C PRO A 84 5.14 7.75 -19.41
N ALA A 85 4.01 7.21 -19.86
CA ALA A 85 3.03 6.56 -18.99
C ALA A 85 3.61 5.35 -18.22
N SER A 86 4.60 4.65 -18.79
CA SER A 86 5.26 3.51 -18.16
C SER A 86 6.36 3.89 -17.17
N MET A 87 6.79 5.15 -17.12
CA MET A 87 7.99 5.57 -16.36
C MET A 87 7.89 5.20 -14.88
N ALA A 88 6.80 5.53 -14.19
CA ALA A 88 6.64 5.17 -12.77
C ALA A 88 6.63 3.65 -12.55
N TYR A 89 5.98 2.90 -13.45
CA TYR A 89 5.94 1.45 -13.39
C TYR A 89 7.32 0.82 -13.56
N GLU A 90 8.11 1.33 -14.50
CA GLU A 90 9.47 0.86 -14.76
C GLU A 90 10.42 1.26 -13.63
N VAL A 91 10.39 2.52 -13.18
CA VAL A 91 11.27 3.06 -12.13
C VAL A 91 11.03 2.39 -10.78
N LEU A 92 9.78 2.12 -10.43
CA LEU A 92 9.43 1.42 -9.19
C LEU A 92 9.50 -0.12 -9.33
N TYR A 93 9.96 -0.61 -10.48
CA TYR A 93 10.11 -2.04 -10.77
C TYR A 93 8.79 -2.81 -10.61
N GLY A 94 7.68 -2.22 -11.07
CA GLY A 94 6.31 -2.69 -10.89
C GLY A 94 6.05 -4.11 -11.40
N ALA A 95 6.85 -4.62 -12.34
CA ALA A 95 6.78 -6.01 -12.80
C ALA A 95 7.21 -7.02 -11.72
N LYS A 96 8.19 -6.67 -10.89
CA LYS A 96 8.70 -7.50 -9.79
C LYS A 96 8.06 -7.13 -8.46
N TYR A 97 7.80 -5.84 -8.25
CA TYR A 97 7.25 -5.27 -7.03
C TYR A 97 5.98 -4.47 -7.37
N PRO A 98 4.84 -5.15 -7.56
CA PRO A 98 3.62 -4.52 -8.10
C PRO A 98 2.96 -3.52 -7.14
N GLN A 99 3.43 -3.44 -5.90
CA GLN A 99 2.82 -2.63 -4.85
C GLN A 99 3.88 -1.95 -3.98
N LEU A 100 3.62 -0.70 -3.65
CA LEU A 100 4.29 0.04 -2.58
C LEU A 100 3.45 -0.11 -1.30
N LEU A 101 4.07 -0.58 -0.22
CA LEU A 101 3.41 -0.74 1.07
C LEU A 101 3.99 0.25 2.07
N LEU A 102 3.10 0.99 2.73
CA LEU A 102 3.42 1.87 3.86
C LEU A 102 2.63 1.39 5.07
N THR A 103 3.32 1.26 6.20
CA THR A 103 2.68 0.86 7.46
C THR A 103 3.08 1.77 8.59
N MET A 104 2.13 2.11 9.45
CA MET A 104 2.37 2.96 10.62
C MET A 104 1.46 2.57 11.77
N LYS A 105 1.87 2.85 13.01
CA LYS A 105 1.00 2.63 14.16
C LYS A 105 -0.26 3.49 14.05
N ALA A 106 -1.42 2.89 14.28
CA ALA A 106 -2.68 3.61 14.31
C ALA A 106 -2.71 4.59 15.50
N PRO A 107 -3.32 5.78 15.35
CA PRO A 107 -3.49 6.72 16.45
C PRO A 107 -4.64 6.28 17.37
N GLU A 108 -4.50 5.14 18.04
CA GLU A 108 -5.59 4.50 18.81
C GLU A 108 -6.22 5.44 19.84
N GLN A 109 -5.42 6.28 20.51
CA GLN A 109 -5.93 7.27 21.45
C GLN A 109 -6.89 8.26 20.77
N LEU A 110 -6.59 8.70 19.54
CA LEU A 110 -7.45 9.60 18.78
C LEU A 110 -8.70 8.87 18.25
N ILE A 111 -8.54 7.63 17.83
CA ILE A 111 -9.64 6.76 17.39
C ILE A 111 -10.64 6.53 18.54
N ASN A 112 -10.13 6.21 19.72
CA ASN A 112 -10.94 5.87 20.89
C ASN A 112 -11.55 7.10 21.56
N ALA A 113 -10.95 8.28 21.41
CA ALA A 113 -11.46 9.53 21.99
C ALA A 113 -12.79 9.99 21.36
N GLY A 114 -13.14 9.50 20.17
CA GLY A 114 -14.41 9.81 19.52
C GLY A 114 -14.50 11.26 19.03
N GLY A 115 -13.95 11.52 17.84
CA GLY A 115 -13.93 12.85 17.24
C GLY A 115 -12.86 13.76 17.84
N PHE A 116 -11.89 14.18 17.02
CA PHE A 116 -10.80 15.05 17.43
C PHE A 116 -10.58 16.17 16.42
N ALA A 117 -10.06 17.30 16.89
CA ALA A 117 -9.66 18.42 16.03
C ALA A 117 -8.47 18.00 15.14
N PRO A 118 -8.38 18.51 13.91
CA PRO A 118 -7.24 18.23 13.02
C PRO A 118 -5.89 18.37 13.74
N ILE A 119 -5.05 17.35 13.62
CA ILE A 119 -3.72 17.33 14.27
C ILE A 119 -2.67 16.75 13.35
N THR A 120 -1.50 17.39 13.30
CA THR A 120 -0.33 16.85 12.61
C THR A 120 0.68 16.39 13.64
N MET A 121 1.18 15.17 13.50
CA MET A 121 2.17 14.62 14.41
C MET A 121 3.20 13.75 13.68
N PRO A 122 4.44 13.68 14.18
CA PRO A 122 5.44 12.79 13.62
C PRO A 122 5.03 11.33 13.85
N ARG A 123 5.17 10.49 12.83
CA ARG A 123 4.94 9.04 12.90
C ARG A 123 6.09 8.30 12.26
N THR A 124 6.56 7.25 12.93
CA THR A 124 7.43 6.26 12.29
C THR A 124 6.58 5.45 11.31
N VAL A 125 7.00 5.47 10.05
CA VAL A 125 6.36 4.78 8.94
C VAL A 125 7.37 3.85 8.31
N ALA A 126 7.03 2.56 8.28
CA ALA A 126 7.81 1.57 7.56
C ALA A 126 7.32 1.55 6.11
N VAL A 127 8.24 1.77 5.18
CA VAL A 127 8.00 1.78 3.73
C VAL A 127 8.71 0.58 3.12
N ASN A 128 7.98 -0.23 2.35
CA ASN A 128 8.56 -1.31 1.57
C ASN A 128 8.64 -0.88 0.10
N LEU A 129 9.83 -0.52 -0.34
CA LEU A 129 10.12 -0.06 -1.69
C LEU A 129 11.10 -1.01 -2.37
N GLN A 130 10.74 -1.50 -3.56
CA GLN A 130 11.50 -2.51 -4.31
C GLN A 130 11.93 -3.74 -3.47
N GLY A 131 11.10 -4.14 -2.50
CA GLY A 131 11.35 -5.30 -1.64
C GLY A 131 12.22 -5.03 -0.42
N VAL A 132 12.69 -3.80 -0.23
CA VAL A 132 13.47 -3.38 0.94
C VAL A 132 12.60 -2.56 1.88
N LEU A 133 12.59 -2.93 3.15
CA LEU A 133 11.88 -2.22 4.21
C LEU A 133 12.81 -1.19 4.85
N ASN A 134 12.38 0.07 4.91
CA ASN A 134 13.05 1.10 5.69
C ASN A 134 12.02 1.89 6.52
N GLU A 135 12.41 2.32 7.71
CA GLU A 135 11.59 3.12 8.60
C GLU A 135 12.03 4.58 8.57
N THR A 136 11.07 5.48 8.45
CA THR A 136 11.32 6.92 8.48
C THR A 136 10.28 7.63 9.33
N VAL A 137 10.65 8.77 9.91
CA VAL A 137 9.73 9.59 10.69
C VAL A 137 9.20 10.69 9.79
N ILE A 138 7.89 10.70 9.56
CA ILE A 138 7.23 11.66 8.67
C ILE A 138 6.08 12.39 9.39
N PRO A 139 5.77 13.63 9.01
CA PRO A 139 4.59 14.31 9.53
C PRO A 139 3.32 13.68 8.95
N VAL A 140 2.38 13.30 9.80
CA VAL A 140 1.07 12.77 9.39
C VAL A 140 -0.02 13.64 10.00
N GLY A 141 -0.82 14.25 9.14
CA GLY A 141 -2.03 14.96 9.50
C GLY A 141 -3.17 13.98 9.67
N PHE A 142 -3.91 14.07 10.77
CA PHE A 142 -5.09 13.25 11.05
C PHE A 142 -6.30 14.16 11.22
N THR A 143 -7.42 13.74 10.66
CA THR A 143 -8.74 14.34 10.90
C THR A 143 -9.77 13.23 11.09
N SER A 144 -10.79 13.49 11.89
CA SER A 144 -11.91 12.54 12.06
C SER A 144 -13.23 13.19 11.71
N GLU A 145 -14.07 12.45 11.00
CA GLU A 145 -15.47 12.79 10.79
C GLU A 145 -16.31 11.56 11.11
N LYS A 146 -17.07 11.61 12.20
CA LYS A 146 -17.88 10.48 12.70
C LYS A 146 -16.99 9.23 12.92
N ASP A 147 -17.31 8.10 12.29
CA ASP A 147 -16.56 6.83 12.37
C ASP A 147 -15.49 6.67 11.28
N VAL A 148 -15.06 7.78 10.68
CA VAL A 148 -14.06 7.80 9.61
C VAL A 148 -12.85 8.60 10.05
N LEU A 149 -11.68 7.98 9.96
CA LEU A 149 -10.39 8.65 10.11
C LEU A 149 -9.84 8.96 8.73
N PHE A 150 -9.43 10.20 8.51
CA PHE A 150 -8.64 10.57 7.36
C PHE A 150 -7.23 10.89 7.81
N PHE A 151 -6.26 10.58 6.96
CA PHE A 151 -4.92 11.09 7.13
C PHE A 151 -4.32 11.59 5.83
N THR A 152 -3.36 12.50 5.99
CA THR A 152 -2.58 13.10 4.91
C THR A 152 -1.11 13.13 5.31
N SER A 153 -0.21 13.09 4.34
CA SER A 153 1.22 13.18 4.60
C SER A 153 1.97 13.55 3.32
N THR A 154 3.06 14.30 3.46
CA THR A 154 4.02 14.55 2.37
C THR A 154 5.41 14.31 2.89
N PHE A 155 6.18 13.48 2.20
CA PHE A 155 7.53 13.12 2.60
C PHE A 155 8.37 12.66 1.41
N ASP A 156 9.68 12.71 1.61
CA ASP A 156 10.67 12.33 0.62
C ASP A 156 11.32 10.99 1.00
N LEU A 157 11.62 10.20 -0.01
CA LEU A 157 12.34 8.94 0.06
C LEU A 157 13.53 9.02 -0.91
N MET A 158 14.70 8.56 -0.47
CA MET A 158 15.87 8.40 -1.33
C MET A 158 15.98 6.93 -1.69
N LEU A 159 16.02 6.58 -2.98
CA LEU A 159 16.12 5.17 -3.42
C LEU A 159 17.33 4.46 -2.80
N ASP A 160 18.45 5.18 -2.62
CA ASP A 160 19.67 4.66 -1.99
C ASP A 160 19.43 4.13 -0.57
N ASN A 161 18.52 4.74 0.20
CA ASN A 161 18.15 4.28 1.55
C ASN A 161 17.46 2.91 1.51
N PHE A 162 16.93 2.51 0.35
CA PHE A 162 16.26 1.23 0.13
C PHE A 162 17.12 0.26 -0.68
N GLN A 163 18.39 0.58 -0.97
CA GLN A 163 19.20 -0.20 -1.92
C GLN A 163 18.48 -0.39 -3.27
N ALA A 164 17.57 0.53 -3.59
CA ALA A 164 16.76 0.50 -4.79
C ALA A 164 17.55 1.17 -5.92
N THR A 165 17.37 0.68 -7.13
CA THR A 165 18.10 1.19 -8.30
C THR A 165 17.15 1.77 -9.33
N LEU A 166 17.65 2.75 -10.07
CA LEU A 166 16.98 3.26 -11.25
C LEU A 166 17.23 2.30 -12.42
N PRO A 167 16.23 2.08 -13.30
CA PRO A 167 16.48 1.45 -14.58
C PRO A 167 17.50 2.27 -15.39
N VAL A 168 18.35 1.59 -16.17
CA VAL A 168 19.41 2.24 -16.97
C VAL A 168 18.85 3.37 -17.86
N ALA A 169 17.66 3.17 -18.43
CA ALA A 169 16.99 4.16 -19.27
C ALA A 169 16.67 5.49 -18.57
N TYR A 170 16.58 5.50 -17.24
CA TYR A 170 16.23 6.68 -16.43
C TYR A 170 17.35 7.14 -15.49
N ALA A 171 18.47 6.43 -15.44
CA ALA A 171 19.55 6.70 -14.49
C ALA A 171 20.23 8.07 -14.68
N GLN A 172 20.23 8.62 -15.90
CA GLN A 172 20.74 9.98 -16.17
C GLN A 172 19.65 11.06 -16.10
N LEU A 173 18.39 10.65 -15.92
CA LEU A 173 17.26 11.57 -15.91
C LEU A 173 16.81 11.88 -14.48
N LEU A 174 16.84 10.87 -13.62
CA LEU A 174 16.28 10.90 -12.28
C LEU A 174 17.39 10.95 -11.22
N SER A 175 17.17 11.75 -10.18
CA SER A 175 18.12 11.90 -9.07
C SER A 175 18.06 10.77 -8.04
N GLY A 176 17.07 9.88 -8.17
CA GLY A 176 16.78 8.84 -7.17
C GLY A 176 16.00 9.35 -5.96
N ARG A 177 15.55 10.61 -5.95
CA ARG A 177 14.62 11.13 -4.94
C ARG A 177 13.17 10.96 -5.40
N LEU A 178 12.36 10.43 -4.49
CA LEU A 178 10.96 10.13 -4.64
C LEU A 178 10.17 10.92 -3.59
N ARG A 179 9.24 11.77 -4.00
CA ARG A 179 8.30 12.41 -3.07
C ARG A 179 6.95 11.71 -3.13
N ILE A 180 6.42 11.36 -1.96
CA ILE A 180 5.09 10.80 -1.81
C ILE A 180 4.23 11.84 -1.09
N THR A 181 3.09 12.15 -1.69
CA THR A 181 2.06 12.99 -1.10
C THR A 181 0.76 12.22 -1.06
N ILE A 182 0.29 11.91 0.14
CA ILE A 182 -1.02 11.34 0.41
C ILE A 182 -1.97 12.50 0.66
N ASP A 183 -2.75 12.85 -0.36
CA ASP A 183 -3.73 13.95 -0.31
C ASP A 183 -4.92 13.60 0.58
N ARG A 184 -5.35 12.35 0.52
CA ARG A 184 -6.46 11.83 1.31
C ARG A 184 -6.38 10.33 1.42
N ALA A 185 -6.25 9.82 2.64
CA ALA A 185 -6.38 8.41 2.95
C ALA A 185 -7.46 8.20 4.01
N ARG A 186 -8.55 7.56 3.61
CA ARG A 186 -9.74 7.27 4.39
C ARG A 186 -9.62 5.91 5.04
N VAL A 187 -9.92 5.81 6.32
CA VAL A 187 -10.06 4.55 7.05
C VAL A 187 -11.47 4.52 7.63
N VAL A 188 -12.22 3.47 7.32
CA VAL A 188 -13.57 3.27 7.84
C VAL A 188 -13.60 2.19 8.89
N ASN A 189 -14.62 2.25 9.74
CA ASN A 189 -14.99 1.17 10.64
C ASN A 189 -13.96 0.88 11.74
N LEU A 190 -13.62 1.94 12.48
CA LEU A 190 -12.72 1.88 13.62
C LEU A 190 -13.35 1.19 14.85
N ASN A 191 -14.68 1.09 14.89
CA ASN A 191 -15.48 0.81 16.10
C ASN A 191 -16.25 -0.53 16.09
N LEU A 192 -15.83 -1.55 15.32
CA LEU A 192 -16.36 -2.91 15.55
C LEU A 192 -15.79 -3.45 16.87
N ARG A 193 -16.48 -3.15 17.97
CA ARG A 193 -16.42 -3.91 19.23
C ARG A 193 -17.06 -5.28 19.04
#